data_AF-A0A0P1AG84-F1
#
_entry.id   AF-A0A0P1AG84-F1
#
_cell.length_a   1.000
_cell.length_b   1.000
_cell.length_c   1.000
_cell.angle_alpha   90.00
_cell.angle_beta   90.00
_cell.angle_gamma   90.00
#
_symmetry.space_group_name_H-M   'P 1'
#
loop_
_entity.id
_entity.type
_entity.pdbx_description
1 polymer ?
#
loop_
_entity_poly.entity_id
_entity_poly.type
_entity_poly.pdbx_seq_one_letter_code
_entity_poly.pdbx_strand_id
1 'polypeptide(L)'
;MSQFQGYVKITNWRNLYAATRHNAQHCRWINYGHDMHKEMLNGTAKISVTEYDSGGFIINDINMRGGVALFSEIAMLWKPKKIKEITREHLSVFLVFNPPIEILVLGCGERVDHGLDPELKEMLKVNGIVVEYLDTVNACATFNILNAEDRPVAAALLPYDSNSLSDTTSYTPTRYG
;
A
#
# COMPACT_ATOMS: atom_id res chain seq x y z
N MET A 1 -13.95 59.19 -8.10
CA MET A 1 -12.61 59.36 -8.71
C MET A 1 -11.66 58.41 -8.01
N SER A 2 -10.94 57.61 -8.82
CA SER A 2 -9.72 56.84 -8.57
C SER A 2 -9.64 55.89 -7.37
N GLN A 3 -9.20 54.63 -7.43
CA GLN A 3 -8.40 53.77 -8.33
C GLN A 3 -7.26 53.17 -7.49
N PHE A 4 -7.14 51.84 -7.58
CA PHE A 4 -5.92 51.02 -7.59
C PHE A 4 -5.04 50.79 -6.34
N GLN A 5 -5.04 49.51 -5.96
CA GLN A 5 -3.90 48.57 -5.96
C GLN A 5 -2.81 48.68 -4.89
N GLY A 6 -2.62 47.57 -4.16
CA GLY A 6 -1.41 47.30 -3.38
C GLY A 6 -1.30 45.83 -2.99
N TYR A 7 -0.73 45.03 -3.88
CA TYR A 7 -0.25 43.67 -3.61
C TYR A 7 0.83 43.70 -2.51
N VAL A 8 0.80 42.74 -1.58
CA VAL A 8 2.01 42.29 -0.87
C VAL A 8 2.13 40.79 -1.05
N LYS A 9 3.20 40.37 -1.73
CA LYS A 9 3.56 38.98 -2.00
C LYS A 9 4.68 38.57 -1.03
N ILE A 10 4.68 37.27 -0.71
CA ILE A 10 5.79 36.42 -0.22
C ILE A 10 6.30 36.72 1.22
N THR A 11 6.60 35.77 2.11
CA THR A 11 7.13 34.41 1.96
C THR A 11 7.06 33.66 3.29
N ASN A 12 7.07 32.32 3.22
CA ASN A 12 7.82 31.39 4.09
C ASN A 12 6.99 30.32 4.82
N TRP A 13 6.45 29.37 4.04
CA TRP A 13 5.78 28.15 4.52
C TRP A 13 6.75 27.00 4.90
N ARG A 14 8.06 27.23 4.88
CA ARG A 14 9.08 26.18 5.11
C ARG A 14 9.26 25.75 6.57
N ASN A 15 8.64 26.43 7.54
CA ASN A 15 9.01 26.28 8.96
C ASN A 15 8.08 25.39 9.81
N LEU A 16 7.03 24.78 9.26
CA LEU A 16 6.13 23.92 10.04
C LEU A 16 6.41 22.41 9.92
N TYR A 17 7.44 21.99 9.18
CA TYR A 17 7.83 20.56 9.05
C TYR A 17 9.10 20.19 9.81
N ALA A 18 9.64 21.08 10.64
CA ALA A 18 10.95 20.88 11.27
C ALA A 18 10.92 20.19 12.65
N ALA A 19 9.76 19.76 13.15
CA ALA A 19 9.64 19.17 14.47
C ALA A 19 8.91 17.81 14.41
N THR A 20 9.63 16.78 13.98
CA THR A 20 9.64 15.39 14.53
C THR A 20 10.58 14.57 13.63
N ARG A 21 11.89 14.79 13.78
CA ARG A 21 12.93 14.20 12.93
C ARG A 21 13.80 13.18 13.70
N HIS A 22 13.15 12.32 14.48
CA HIS A 22 13.82 11.23 15.20
C HIS A 22 13.03 9.93 15.01
N ASN A 23 13.06 9.37 13.79
CA ASN A 23 13.29 7.95 13.47
C ASN A 23 13.12 7.70 11.94
N ALA A 24 13.75 8.53 11.11
CA ALA A 24 13.64 8.45 9.66
C ALA A 24 14.77 7.56 9.11
N GLN A 25 14.55 6.24 9.05
CA GLN A 25 15.45 5.35 8.31
C GLN A 25 14.80 4.54 7.18
N HIS A 26 13.49 4.66 6.92
CA HIS A 26 12.93 3.97 5.73
C HIS A 26 11.65 4.58 5.14
N CYS A 27 11.47 5.91 5.19
CA CYS A 27 10.38 6.58 4.48
C CYS A 27 10.89 7.00 3.08
N ARG A 28 10.65 6.18 2.06
CA ARG A 28 10.96 6.54 0.67
C ARG A 28 9.68 6.96 -0.04
N TRP A 29 9.60 8.24 -0.37
CA TRP A 29 8.52 8.82 -1.17
C TRP A 29 8.48 8.15 -2.55
N ILE A 30 7.34 7.59 -2.93
CA ILE A 30 7.11 7.06 -4.28
C ILE A 30 6.61 8.23 -5.14
N ASN A 31 7.53 8.88 -5.86
CA ASN A 31 7.19 10.01 -6.73
C ASN A 31 6.29 9.55 -7.88
N TYR A 32 5.01 9.90 -7.85
CA TYR A 32 4.16 9.99 -9.04
C TYR A 32 3.80 11.44 -9.28
N GLY A 33 4.17 11.97 -10.44
CA GLY A 33 3.62 13.21 -10.95
C GLY A 33 2.11 13.04 -11.09
N HIS A 34 1.37 13.62 -10.15
CA HIS A 34 -0.07 13.47 -10.01
C HIS A 34 -0.79 14.33 -11.06
N ASP A 35 -1.14 13.74 -12.20
CA ASP A 35 -1.93 14.39 -13.25
C ASP A 35 -3.43 14.26 -12.93
N MET A 36 -3.96 15.25 -12.23
CA MET A 36 -5.37 15.32 -11.78
C MET A 36 -6.39 15.35 -12.94
N HIS A 37 -5.95 15.55 -14.19
CA HIS A 37 -6.84 15.63 -15.33
C HIS A 37 -7.44 14.26 -15.72
N LYS A 38 -6.73 13.15 -15.46
CA LYS A 38 -7.23 11.79 -15.75
C LYS A 38 -8.31 11.30 -14.77
N GLU A 39 -8.23 11.71 -13.51
CA GLU A 39 -9.19 11.30 -12.46
C GLU A 39 -10.59 11.87 -12.70
N MET A 40 -10.68 13.07 -13.29
CA MET A 40 -11.95 13.74 -13.58
C MET A 40 -12.77 13.09 -14.70
N LEU A 41 -12.17 12.23 -15.53
CA LEU A 41 -12.86 11.59 -16.67
C LEU A 41 -13.46 10.21 -16.34
N ASN A 42 -12.93 9.51 -15.33
CA ASN A 42 -13.29 8.11 -15.04
C ASN A 42 -14.07 7.88 -13.73
N GLY A 43 -14.33 8.93 -12.94
CA GLY A 43 -15.33 8.88 -11.86
C GLY A 43 -14.94 8.15 -10.57
N THR A 44 -13.85 7.39 -10.52
CA THR A 44 -13.33 6.80 -9.28
C THR A 44 -11.81 6.99 -9.17
N ALA A 45 -11.34 7.44 -8.00
CA ALA A 45 -9.91 7.54 -7.72
C ALA A 45 -9.29 6.15 -7.61
N LYS A 46 -8.19 5.91 -8.34
CA LYS A 46 -7.47 4.64 -8.29
C LYS A 46 -6.76 4.45 -6.97
N ILE A 47 -6.61 3.20 -6.56
CA ILE A 47 -5.83 2.81 -5.39
C ILE A 47 -4.34 2.99 -5.69
N SER A 48 -3.66 3.75 -4.84
CA SER A 48 -2.20 3.89 -4.85
C SER A 48 -1.64 3.75 -3.44
N VAL A 49 -0.58 2.96 -3.29
CA VAL A 49 0.18 2.89 -2.04
C VAL A 49 1.12 4.08 -1.98
N THR A 50 0.95 4.96 -0.99
CA THR A 50 1.76 6.17 -0.84
C THR A 50 2.92 5.96 0.11
N GLU A 51 2.68 5.26 1.22
CA GLU A 51 3.68 4.97 2.26
C GLU A 51 3.50 3.57 2.82
N TYR A 52 4.53 3.05 3.48
CA TYR A 52 4.50 1.78 4.20
C TYR A 52 5.40 1.87 5.42
N ASP A 53 5.10 1.07 6.44
CA ASP A 53 5.94 0.89 7.61
C ASP A 53 6.03 -0.60 7.99
N SER A 54 6.60 -0.90 9.16
CA SER A 54 6.73 -2.28 9.63
C SER A 54 5.38 -2.98 9.82
N GLY A 55 4.32 -2.23 10.11
CA GLY A 55 3.02 -2.75 10.51
C GLY A 55 1.88 -2.54 9.51
N GLY A 56 2.12 -1.94 8.33
CA GLY A 56 1.08 -1.75 7.32
C GLY A 56 1.41 -0.73 6.24
N PHE A 57 0.36 -0.15 5.68
CA PHE A 57 0.39 0.64 4.46
C PHE A 57 -0.47 1.91 4.60
N ILE A 58 -0.06 2.98 3.94
CA ILE A 58 -0.91 4.15 3.69
C ILE A 58 -1.34 4.07 2.22
N ILE A 59 -2.65 4.04 2.01
CA ILE A 59 -3.29 3.90 0.71
C ILE A 59 -4.27 5.05 0.55
N ASN A 60 -4.04 5.94 -0.42
CA ASN A 60 -4.86 7.13 -0.62
C ASN A 60 -5.16 7.88 0.70
N ASP A 61 -4.12 8.17 1.49
CA ASP A 61 -4.17 8.82 2.82
C ASP A 61 -4.87 8.02 3.93
N ILE A 62 -5.25 6.76 3.69
CA ILE A 62 -5.85 5.87 4.68
C ILE A 62 -4.79 4.90 5.22
N ASN A 63 -4.59 4.91 6.54
CA ASN A 63 -3.69 3.97 7.22
C ASN A 63 -4.38 2.61 7.43
N MET A 64 -3.84 1.57 6.80
CA MET A 64 -4.29 0.20 6.90
C MET A 64 -3.22 -0.66 7.59
N ARG A 65 -3.53 -1.15 8.79
CA ARG A 65 -2.63 -1.98 9.60
C ARG A 65 -2.75 -3.46 9.24
N GLY A 66 -1.63 -4.11 8.98
CA GLY A 66 -1.52 -5.51 8.59
C GLY A 66 -1.38 -5.71 7.08
N GLY A 67 -1.68 -6.93 6.63
CA GLY A 67 -1.68 -7.24 5.21
C GLY A 67 -2.83 -6.56 4.50
N VAL A 68 -2.65 -6.26 3.21
CA VAL A 68 -3.68 -5.63 2.38
C VAL A 68 -3.82 -6.36 1.06
N ALA A 69 -5.05 -6.37 0.55
CA ALA A 69 -5.37 -6.80 -0.79
C ALA A 69 -5.92 -5.59 -1.56
N LEU A 70 -5.31 -5.30 -2.69
CA LEU A 70 -5.53 -4.11 -3.49
C LEU A 70 -6.02 -4.50 -4.87
N PHE A 71 -7.04 -3.81 -5.34
CA PHE A 71 -7.55 -3.83 -6.70
C PHE A 71 -7.52 -2.41 -7.26
N SER A 72 -7.98 -2.22 -8.50
CA SER A 72 -7.88 -0.93 -9.17
C SER A 72 -8.51 0.23 -8.38
N GLU A 73 -9.66 -0.03 -7.75
CA GLU A 73 -10.46 0.97 -7.02
C GLU A 73 -10.80 0.56 -5.58
N ILE A 74 -10.38 -0.63 -5.14
CA ILE A 74 -10.75 -1.21 -3.84
C ILE A 74 -9.49 -1.62 -3.07
N ALA A 75 -9.42 -1.22 -1.81
CA ALA A 75 -8.42 -1.69 -0.86
C ALA A 75 -9.13 -2.34 0.34
N MET A 76 -8.62 -3.50 0.77
CA MET A 76 -9.17 -4.23 1.92
C MET A 76 -8.07 -4.86 2.75
N LEU A 77 -8.35 -5.07 4.05
CA LEU A 77 -7.45 -5.81 4.92
C LEU A 77 -7.40 -7.28 4.49
N TRP A 78 -6.19 -7.83 4.51
CA TRP A 78 -5.92 -9.21 4.13
C TRP A 78 -5.24 -9.93 5.28
N LYS A 79 -5.87 -11.03 5.70
CA LYS A 79 -5.59 -11.70 6.97
C LYS A 79 -4.18 -12.34 7.10
N PRO A 80 -3.62 -13.02 6.07
CA PRO A 80 -2.32 -13.67 6.19
C PRO A 80 -1.22 -12.69 6.60
N LYS A 81 -0.34 -13.11 7.51
CA LYS A 81 0.86 -12.34 7.90
C LYS A 81 2.14 -12.87 7.26
N LYS A 82 2.12 -14.13 6.80
CA LYS A 82 3.23 -14.82 6.17
C LYS A 82 2.76 -15.59 4.93
N ILE A 83 3.65 -15.78 3.96
CA ILE A 83 3.35 -16.53 2.74
C ILE A 83 2.82 -17.94 3.04
N LYS A 84 3.38 -18.61 4.06
CA LYS A 84 2.98 -19.97 4.48
C LYS A 84 1.56 -20.06 5.06
N GLU A 85 0.97 -18.94 5.45
CA GLU A 85 -0.40 -18.88 6.00
C GLU A 85 -1.45 -18.67 4.90
N ILE A 86 -1.01 -18.41 3.67
CA ILE A 86 -1.92 -18.19 2.55
C ILE A 86 -2.59 -19.51 2.21
N THR A 87 -3.92 -19.45 2.11
CA THR A 87 -4.77 -20.58 1.77
C THR A 87 -5.64 -20.22 0.57
N ARG A 88 -6.37 -21.19 0.03
CA ARG A 88 -7.33 -20.96 -1.05
C ARG A 88 -8.35 -19.88 -0.70
N GLU A 89 -8.85 -19.86 0.52
CA GLU A 89 -9.86 -18.90 0.98
C GLU A 89 -9.31 -17.48 0.93
N HIS A 90 -8.05 -17.28 1.32
CA HIS A 90 -7.37 -15.98 1.26
C HIS A 90 -7.18 -15.48 -0.18
N LEU A 91 -7.13 -16.39 -1.16
CA LEU A 91 -6.96 -16.06 -2.58
C LEU A 91 -8.29 -15.96 -3.34
N SER A 92 -9.38 -16.49 -2.78
CA SER A 92 -10.68 -16.60 -3.43
C SER A 92 -11.21 -15.26 -3.95
N VAL A 93 -10.97 -14.18 -3.21
CA VAL A 93 -11.40 -12.83 -3.59
C VAL A 93 -10.79 -12.35 -4.90
N PHE A 94 -9.55 -12.77 -5.21
CA PHE A 94 -8.90 -12.43 -6.47
C PHE A 94 -9.45 -13.24 -7.65
N LEU A 95 -10.01 -14.43 -7.39
CA LEU A 95 -10.60 -15.29 -8.42
C LEU A 95 -11.98 -14.80 -8.86
N VAL A 96 -12.72 -14.16 -7.95
CA VAL A 96 -14.11 -13.74 -8.18
C VAL A 96 -14.25 -12.24 -8.45
N PHE A 97 -13.15 -11.51 -8.42
CA PHE A 97 -13.16 -10.06 -8.66
C PHE A 97 -13.61 -9.75 -10.09
N ASN A 98 -14.41 -8.68 -10.24
CA ASN A 98 -14.88 -8.20 -11.53
C ASN A 98 -14.59 -6.69 -11.65
N PRO A 99 -13.87 -6.24 -12.70
CA PRO A 99 -13.35 -7.02 -13.84
C PRO A 99 -12.29 -8.06 -13.44
N PRO A 100 -12.12 -9.16 -14.21
CA PRO A 100 -11.15 -10.20 -13.87
C PRO A 100 -9.73 -9.63 -13.88
N ILE A 101 -8.90 -10.11 -12.96
CA ILE A 101 -7.49 -9.76 -12.90
C ILE A 101 -6.65 -10.73 -13.74
N GLU A 102 -5.54 -10.26 -14.29
CA GLU A 102 -4.57 -11.10 -15.01
C GLU A 102 -3.24 -11.19 -14.28
N ILE A 103 -2.92 -10.17 -13.45
CA ILE A 103 -1.65 -10.08 -12.73
C ILE A 103 -1.94 -9.92 -11.24
N LEU A 104 -1.41 -10.84 -10.42
CA LEU A 104 -1.39 -10.73 -8.98
C LEU A 104 0.04 -10.46 -8.51
N VAL A 105 0.28 -9.25 -8.02
CA VAL A 105 1.55 -8.89 -7.36
C VAL A 105 1.50 -9.34 -5.91
N LEU A 106 2.31 -10.32 -5.53
CA LEU A 106 2.39 -10.84 -4.18
C LEU A 106 3.62 -10.25 -3.47
N GLY A 107 3.36 -9.36 -2.50
CA GLY A 107 4.38 -8.76 -1.62
C GLY A 107 4.70 -9.69 -0.44
N CYS A 108 5.90 -10.27 -0.44
CA CYS A 108 6.31 -11.33 0.48
C CYS A 108 6.87 -10.86 1.83
N GLY A 109 6.79 -9.56 2.15
CA GLY A 109 7.44 -8.96 3.32
C GLY A 109 8.82 -8.40 2.97
N GLU A 110 9.79 -8.55 3.87
CA GLU A 110 11.17 -8.04 3.67
C GLU A 110 11.88 -8.66 2.45
N ARG A 111 11.62 -9.93 2.14
CA ARG A 111 12.27 -10.66 1.04
C ARG A 111 11.41 -11.77 0.49
N VAL A 112 11.70 -12.16 -0.75
CA VAL A 112 11.09 -13.31 -1.41
C VAL A 112 11.87 -14.57 -1.02
N ASP A 113 11.48 -15.21 0.08
CA ASP A 113 12.11 -16.47 0.50
C ASP A 113 11.45 -17.70 -0.16
N HIS A 114 10.12 -17.67 -0.31
CA HIS A 114 9.33 -18.80 -0.80
C HIS A 114 8.14 -18.30 -1.63
N GLY A 115 7.76 -19.06 -2.67
CA GLY A 115 6.52 -18.83 -3.40
C GLY A 115 5.30 -19.45 -2.70
N LEU A 116 4.13 -19.34 -3.34
CA LEU A 116 2.93 -20.06 -2.91
C LEU A 116 3.13 -21.57 -3.05
N ASP A 117 2.35 -22.32 -2.29
CA ASP A 117 2.22 -23.76 -2.49
C ASP A 117 1.87 -24.08 -3.96
N PRO A 118 2.44 -25.16 -4.56
CA PRO A 118 2.19 -25.52 -5.96
C PRO A 118 0.70 -25.61 -6.30
N GLU A 119 -0.15 -26.11 -5.39
CA GLU A 119 -1.59 -26.24 -5.62
C GLU A 119 -2.26 -24.86 -5.75
N LEU A 120 -1.89 -23.90 -4.90
CA LEU A 120 -2.41 -22.54 -4.95
C LEU A 120 -1.92 -21.81 -6.20
N LYS A 121 -0.67 -22.02 -6.59
CA LYS A 121 -0.10 -21.45 -7.83
C LYS A 121 -0.80 -22.01 -9.07
N GLU A 122 -1.07 -23.31 -9.10
CA GLU A 122 -1.81 -23.94 -10.19
C GLU A 122 -3.25 -23.42 -10.25
N MET A 123 -3.92 -23.31 -9.11
CA MET A 123 -5.26 -22.73 -9.01
C MET A 123 -5.33 -21.31 -9.59
N LEU A 124 -4.36 -20.44 -9.31
CA LEU A 124 -4.32 -19.09 -9.90
C LEU A 124 -4.08 -19.16 -11.42
N LYS A 125 -3.15 -20.01 -11.86
CA LYS A 125 -2.81 -20.17 -13.27
C LYS A 125 -3.98 -20.65 -14.11
N VAL A 126 -4.77 -21.63 -13.66
CA VAL A 126 -5.93 -22.13 -14.41
C VAL A 126 -7.05 -21.09 -14.53
N ASN A 127 -7.08 -20.10 -13.63
CA ASN A 127 -7.97 -18.95 -13.71
C ASN A 127 -7.36 -17.78 -14.52
N GLY A 128 -6.24 -17.99 -15.22
CA GLY A 128 -5.60 -16.97 -16.06
C GLY A 128 -4.79 -15.93 -15.29
N ILE A 129 -4.53 -16.15 -14.01
CA ILE A 129 -3.82 -15.19 -13.15
C ILE A 129 -2.34 -15.55 -13.09
N VAL A 130 -1.49 -14.62 -13.53
CA VAL A 130 -0.03 -14.68 -13.38
C VAL A 130 0.36 -14.08 -12.03
N VAL A 131 1.23 -14.77 -11.29
CA VAL A 131 1.68 -14.33 -9.96
C VAL A 131 3.12 -13.81 -10.05
N GLU A 132 3.30 -12.54 -9.69
CA GLU A 132 4.60 -11.89 -9.58
C GLU A 132 5.00 -11.81 -8.10
N TYR A 133 6.12 -12.44 -7.74
CA TYR A 133 6.61 -12.49 -6.36
C TYR A 133 7.67 -11.41 -6.15
N LEU A 134 7.41 -10.47 -5.25
CA LEU A 134 8.32 -9.37 -4.94
C LEU A 134 8.42 -9.18 -3.43
N ASP A 135 9.50 -8.58 -2.95
CA ASP A 135 9.47 -7.97 -1.61
C ASP A 135 8.41 -6.87 -1.58
N THR A 136 7.87 -6.59 -0.40
CA THR A 136 6.72 -5.70 -0.26
C THR A 136 6.97 -4.30 -0.80
N VAL A 137 8.20 -3.78 -0.70
CA VAL A 137 8.55 -2.45 -1.20
C VAL A 137 8.45 -2.39 -2.73
N ASN A 138 9.08 -3.36 -3.40
CA ASN A 138 9.00 -3.46 -4.86
C ASN A 138 7.59 -3.83 -5.34
N ALA A 139 6.84 -4.63 -4.57
CA ALA A 139 5.45 -4.95 -4.86
C ALA A 139 4.55 -3.70 -4.87
N CYS A 140 4.71 -2.80 -3.89
CA CYS A 140 3.96 -1.54 -3.84
C CYS A 140 4.20 -0.69 -5.09
N ALA A 141 5.48 -0.52 -5.47
CA ALA A 141 5.84 0.25 -6.65
C ALA A 141 5.27 -0.38 -7.93
N THR A 142 5.44 -1.68 -8.12
CA THR A 142 4.95 -2.43 -9.30
C THR A 142 3.43 -2.34 -9.41
N PHE A 143 2.70 -2.53 -8.31
CA PHE A 143 1.25 -2.39 -8.31
C PHE A 143 0.82 -0.98 -8.74
N ASN A 144 1.44 0.06 -8.19
CA ASN A 144 1.10 1.44 -8.54
C ASN A 144 1.33 1.73 -10.04
N ILE A 145 2.43 1.24 -10.62
CA ILE A 145 2.72 1.39 -12.06
C ILE A 145 1.61 0.71 -12.88
N LEU A 146 1.39 -0.58 -12.64
CA LEU A 146 0.44 -1.37 -13.41
C LEU A 146 -1.00 -0.84 -13.26
N ASN A 147 -1.39 -0.44 -12.05
CA ASN A 147 -2.72 0.10 -11.81
C ASN A 147 -2.90 1.46 -12.52
N ALA A 148 -1.89 2.32 -12.51
CA ALA A 148 -1.92 3.59 -13.23
C ALA A 148 -1.99 3.41 -14.76
N GLU A 149 -1.47 2.30 -15.29
CA GLU A 149 -1.53 1.92 -16.71
C GLU A 149 -2.84 1.23 -17.12
N ASP A 150 -3.85 1.15 -16.23
CA ASP A 150 -5.12 0.44 -16.50
C ASP A 150 -4.92 -1.05 -16.84
N ARG A 151 -3.82 -1.65 -16.33
CA ARG A 151 -3.64 -3.10 -16.39
C ARG A 151 -4.62 -3.78 -15.43
N PRO A 152 -5.17 -4.96 -15.79
CA PRO A 152 -5.97 -5.79 -14.88
C PRO A 152 -5.08 -6.43 -13.80
N VAL A 153 -4.66 -5.61 -12.84
CA VAL A 153 -3.73 -5.97 -11.76
C VAL A 153 -4.43 -5.93 -10.40
N ALA A 154 -4.04 -6.86 -9.54
CA ALA A 154 -4.26 -6.77 -8.10
C ALA A 154 -2.94 -6.96 -7.34
N ALA A 155 -2.92 -6.56 -6.08
CA ALA A 155 -1.82 -6.85 -5.18
C ALA A 155 -2.31 -7.50 -3.89
N ALA A 156 -1.49 -8.41 -3.36
CA ALA A 156 -1.65 -8.97 -2.03
C ALA A 156 -0.33 -8.71 -1.28
N LEU A 157 -0.34 -7.78 -0.33
CA LEU A 157 0.87 -7.27 0.31
C LEU A 157 0.90 -7.71 1.77
N LEU A 158 1.98 -8.39 2.15
CA LEU A 158 2.30 -8.68 3.54
C LEU A 158 3.11 -7.53 4.15
N PRO A 159 2.91 -7.18 5.43
CA PRO A 159 3.70 -6.13 6.08
C PRO A 159 5.18 -6.52 6.17
N TYR A 160 6.06 -5.50 6.25
CA TYR A 160 7.52 -5.70 6.27
C TYR A 160 7.98 -6.48 7.50
N ASP A 161 7.38 -6.23 8.66
CA ASP A 161 7.61 -6.97 9.89
C ASP A 161 6.38 -7.83 10.25
N SER A 162 6.51 -9.14 10.07
CA SER A 162 5.46 -10.09 10.46
C SER A 162 5.39 -10.32 11.99
N ASN A 163 6.28 -9.70 12.77
CA ASN A 163 6.45 -9.90 14.20
C ASN A 163 6.29 -8.60 15.01
N SER A 164 5.18 -7.90 14.86
CA SER A 164 4.77 -6.90 15.86
C SER A 164 3.25 -6.91 16.04
N LEU A 165 2.83 -7.73 17.01
CA LEU A 165 1.93 -7.37 18.12
C LEU A 165 1.62 -8.66 18.91
N SER A 166 2.56 -9.07 19.77
CA SER A 166 2.19 -9.55 21.10
C SER A 166 2.19 -8.33 22.01
N ASP A 167 1.11 -8.19 22.75
CA ASP A 167 0.80 -7.18 23.74
C ASP A 167 1.98 -6.63 24.55
N THR A 168 2.01 -5.31 24.75
CA THR A 168 2.46 -4.73 26.02
C THR A 168 1.57 -3.55 26.37
N THR A 169 0.39 -3.88 26.90
CA THR A 169 -0.28 -3.03 27.88
C THR A 169 0.60 -2.97 29.13
N SER A 170 1.25 -1.82 29.39
CA SER A 170 1.34 -1.20 30.73
C SER A 170 2.42 -0.10 30.76
N TYR A 171 2.05 1.12 30.35
CA TYR A 171 2.70 2.31 30.89
C TYR A 171 2.06 2.58 32.27
N THR A 172 2.69 2.12 33.35
CA THR A 172 2.44 2.70 34.67
C THR A 172 3.55 3.70 34.95
N PRO A 173 3.26 5.02 35.04
CA PRO A 173 4.25 5.96 35.55
C PRO A 173 4.41 5.69 37.04
N THR A 174 5.56 5.14 37.44
CA THR A 174 6.00 5.13 38.83
C THR A 174 6.11 6.57 39.31
N ARG A 175 5.25 6.97 40.27
CA ARG A 175 5.42 8.22 41.02
C ARG A 175 6.74 8.15 41.79
N TYR A 176 7.55 9.19 41.64
CA TYR A 176 8.67 9.47 42.53
C TYR A 176 8.16 9.66 43.97
N GLY A 177 8.90 9.09 44.92
CA GLY A 177 8.73 9.31 46.36
C GLY A 177 9.34 10.60 46.85
#